data_AF-A0A0B8NLP9-F1
#
_entry.id   AF-A0A0B8NLP9-F1
#
_cell.length_a   1.000
_cell.length_b   1.000
_cell.length_c   1.000
_cell.angle_alpha   90.00
_cell.angle_beta   90.00
_cell.angle_gamma   90.00
#
_symmetry.space_group_name_H-M   'P 1'
#
loop_
_entity.id
_entity.type
_entity.pdbx_description
1 polymer ?
#
loop_
_entity_poly.entity_id
_entity_poly.type
_entity_poly.pdbx_seq_one_letter_code
_entity_poly.pdbx_strand_id
1 'polypeptide(L)'
;MTESNGARAPMYTPEFAADPHRVYRELRARFGALAPVELAPGVPATLVVGYRTAVRILNDPDRFPADPRAWQAGVPADCPVLPMMQWRPNALRSAGFEHARYRQTNTAGLTGIDKFGLQATVAQVAVSLINSFCAAGTADLVREFAFPLAFRVLNQLLGCPVEIAGQAAEGMRAIFEGVGAENGNALLADALLRLALYKRAQPGDDVTTRMLQHPAGLSDTEMVHQLATLYGAGIEPQQNLIVNTLLLLLLDDRFRGSALGGSLSTRDALDEVLFDDPPMANFCISFPPRAVLVDDCWLPAHQPVVISMAACNTDPAIRQGQFTGNRSHLAWGVGPHACPASSLAYLIAQEAVDQLLDALPEIQLAVPAPELTWRPGPFHRALTALPVRFLPSPPLPGLITLALYVAALTALLWWGPDLVTAVTPFAAGWPSPWLGLFRGVLTVAAFGLAMLLAVLAFTAVTLVIGQPFYEALSLRVDRSASPDGTAPESERSFGAELWISVRDSVRILVRVALWGILLFALGFVPVVGQTVIPVLGALVTGFFLTHELTAVALQRRGIDLRERLVLLRARKGLAWGFGAPLSLAFLVPFVAVFLMPGAVAGATLLARELLCPRSHSDGVHEFGH
;
A
#
# COMPACT_ATOMS: atom_id res chain seq x y z
N MET A 1 15.53 15.60 51.78
CA MET A 1 16.11 14.51 50.96
C MET A 1 15.42 13.24 51.40
N THR A 2 14.27 12.97 50.80
CA THR A 2 13.51 11.72 50.97
C THR A 2 13.51 11.11 49.59
N GLU A 3 14.52 10.28 49.30
CA GLU A 3 14.42 9.37 48.16
C GLU A 3 13.15 8.56 48.38
N SER A 4 12.11 8.83 47.60
CA SER A 4 10.95 7.96 47.52
C SER A 4 11.43 6.67 46.85
N ASN A 5 12.05 5.79 47.64
CA ASN A 5 12.51 4.46 47.25
C ASN A 5 11.29 3.52 47.10
N GLY A 6 10.20 4.04 46.53
CA GLY A 6 9.07 3.25 46.08
C GLY A 6 9.52 2.49 44.85
N ALA A 7 9.33 1.17 44.85
CA ALA A 7 9.60 0.32 43.70
C ALA A 7 9.05 0.97 42.41
N ARG A 8 9.96 1.25 41.48
CA ARG A 8 9.63 1.77 40.13
C ARG A 8 8.85 0.69 39.40
N ALA A 9 7.76 1.05 38.74
CA ALA A 9 7.02 0.08 37.94
C ALA A 9 7.77 -0.18 36.62
N PRO A 10 8.07 -1.46 36.29
CA PRO A 10 8.73 -1.79 35.04
C PRO A 10 7.73 -1.71 33.87
N MET A 11 8.10 -0.97 32.81
CA MET A 11 7.25 -0.76 31.63
C MET A 11 7.65 -1.59 30.41
N TYR A 12 8.60 -2.51 30.58
CA TYR A 12 9.14 -3.36 29.50
C TYR A 12 8.70 -4.82 29.61
N THR A 13 7.82 -5.15 30.57
CA THR A 13 7.42 -6.53 30.82
C THR A 13 6.21 -6.96 29.97
N PRO A 14 6.04 -8.26 29.71
CA PRO A 14 4.85 -8.78 29.06
C PRO A 14 3.55 -8.43 29.80
N GLU A 15 3.56 -8.37 31.13
CA GLU A 15 2.39 -8.03 31.94
C GLU A 15 1.96 -6.57 31.73
N PHE A 16 2.92 -5.65 31.60
CA PHE A 16 2.63 -4.26 31.25
C PHE A 16 2.04 -4.17 29.83
N ALA A 17 2.60 -4.92 28.87
CA ALA A 17 2.08 -4.92 27.51
C ALA A 17 0.67 -5.54 27.39
N ALA A 18 0.35 -6.54 28.21
CA ALA A 18 -0.95 -7.19 28.21
C ALA A 18 -2.07 -6.28 28.74
N ASP A 19 -1.84 -5.58 29.86
CA ASP A 19 -2.81 -4.66 30.48
C ASP A 19 -2.13 -3.40 31.04
N PRO A 20 -1.75 -2.45 30.17
CA PRO A 20 -1.10 -1.22 30.59
C PRO A 20 -2.05 -0.31 31.39
N HIS A 21 -3.36 -0.39 31.12
CA HIS A 21 -4.39 0.42 31.77
C HIS A 21 -4.54 0.09 33.25
N ARG A 22 -4.41 -1.18 33.63
CA ARG A 22 -4.31 -1.56 35.05
C ARG A 22 -3.11 -0.89 35.72
N VAL A 23 -1.93 -0.95 35.09
CA VAL A 23 -0.72 -0.32 35.63
C VAL A 23 -0.88 1.19 35.74
N TYR A 24 -1.47 1.87 34.75
CA TYR A 24 -1.74 3.31 34.82
C TYR A 24 -2.69 3.67 35.98
N ARG A 25 -3.74 2.86 36.23
CA ARG A 25 -4.64 3.06 37.37
C ARG A 25 -3.91 2.87 38.70
N GLU A 26 -3.11 1.82 38.84
CA GLU A 26 -2.31 1.54 40.04
C GLU A 26 -1.30 2.66 40.33
N LEU A 27 -0.59 3.13 39.30
CA LEU A 27 0.36 4.24 39.41
C LEU A 27 -0.35 5.54 39.82
N ARG A 28 -1.49 5.85 39.21
CA ARG A 28 -2.27 7.04 39.54
C ARG A 28 -2.78 7.01 40.98
N ALA A 29 -3.30 5.87 41.43
CA ALA A 29 -3.79 5.69 42.80
C ALA A 29 -2.67 5.85 43.83
N ARG A 30 -1.45 5.41 43.51
CA ARG A 30 -0.31 5.42 44.43
C ARG A 30 0.49 6.73 44.44
N PHE A 31 0.68 7.36 43.28
CA PHE A 31 1.60 8.48 43.10
C PHE A 31 0.96 9.77 42.56
N GLY A 32 -0.33 9.74 42.20
CA GLY A 32 -1.02 10.88 41.61
C GLY A 32 -0.65 11.09 40.14
N ALA A 33 -0.39 12.34 39.73
CA ALA A 33 -0.18 12.70 38.32
C ALA A 33 1.21 12.32 37.76
N LEU A 34 2.18 12.05 38.64
CA LEU A 34 3.58 11.81 38.32
C LEU A 34 4.04 10.55 39.04
N ALA A 35 4.45 9.52 38.29
CA ALA A 35 4.78 8.22 38.86
C ALA A 35 6.21 7.77 38.49
N PRO A 36 6.99 7.22 39.44
CA PRO A 36 8.31 6.70 39.15
C PRO A 36 8.21 5.35 38.41
N VAL A 37 8.88 5.25 37.26
CA VAL A 37 8.88 4.06 36.41
C VAL A 37 10.29 3.69 35.97
N GLU A 38 10.39 2.52 35.34
CA GLU A 38 11.60 2.01 34.72
C GLU A 38 11.31 1.64 33.26
N LEU A 39 12.02 2.28 32.32
CA LEU A 39 11.79 2.14 30.88
C LEU A 39 12.40 0.85 30.31
N ALA A 40 13.52 0.43 30.90
CA ALA A 40 14.26 -0.80 30.65
C ALA A 40 15.06 -1.09 31.93
N PRO A 41 15.55 -2.33 32.14
CA PRO A 41 16.33 -2.65 33.34
C PRO A 41 17.45 -1.63 33.60
N GLY A 42 17.42 -0.97 34.76
CA GLY A 42 18.37 0.06 35.18
C GLY A 42 18.14 1.46 34.60
N VAL A 43 17.04 1.70 33.87
CA VAL A 43 16.76 2.99 33.21
C VAL A 43 15.59 3.72 33.89
N PRO A 44 15.85 4.54 34.92
CA PRO A 44 14.83 5.25 35.65
C PRO A 44 14.20 6.39 34.83
N ALA A 45 12.89 6.57 34.97
CA ALA A 45 12.16 7.71 34.42
C ALA A 45 11.00 8.14 35.33
N THR A 46 10.40 9.29 35.03
CA THR A 46 9.11 9.70 35.59
C THR A 46 8.06 9.63 34.50
N LEU A 47 6.98 8.88 34.74
CA LEU A 47 5.81 8.81 33.87
C LEU A 47 4.78 9.86 34.30
N VAL A 48 4.32 10.67 33.36
CA VAL A 48 3.21 11.60 33.57
C VAL A 48 1.91 10.90 33.17
N VAL A 49 1.00 10.75 34.15
CA VAL A 49 -0.30 10.07 33.99
C VAL A 49 -1.49 10.99 34.19
N GLY A 50 -1.26 12.25 34.58
CA GLY A 50 -2.30 13.28 34.73
C GLY A 50 -2.39 14.19 33.50
N TYR A 51 -3.60 14.37 32.95
CA TYR A 51 -3.82 15.11 31.70
C TYR A 51 -3.35 16.57 31.77
N ARG A 52 -3.79 17.30 32.81
CA ARG A 52 -3.46 18.73 32.98
C ARG A 52 -1.96 18.96 33.20
N THR A 53 -1.30 18.03 33.88
CA THR A 53 0.15 18.05 34.10
C THR A 53 0.90 17.83 32.80
N ALA A 54 0.47 16.87 31.98
CA ALA A 54 1.03 16.64 30.65
C ALA A 54 0.89 17.86 29.74
N VAL A 55 -0.29 18.49 29.68
CA VAL A 55 -0.49 19.72 28.90
C VAL A 55 0.43 20.85 29.35
N ARG A 56 0.64 21.03 30.67
CA ARG A 56 1.58 22.03 31.19
C ARG A 56 3.02 21.75 30.75
N ILE A 57 3.49 20.53 30.92
CA ILE A 57 4.86 20.12 30.58
C ILE A 57 5.11 20.28 29.07
N LEU A 58 4.19 19.82 28.23
CA LEU A 58 4.33 19.88 26.77
C LEU A 58 4.31 21.30 26.19
N ASN A 59 3.78 22.28 26.94
CA ASN A 59 3.79 23.69 26.57
C ASN A 59 4.89 24.50 27.28
N ASP A 60 5.83 23.85 27.99
CA ASP A 60 6.96 24.49 28.67
C ASP A 60 8.30 23.91 28.17
N PRO A 61 8.67 24.18 26.89
CA PRO A 61 9.89 23.64 26.29
C PRO A 61 11.17 24.19 26.95
N ASP A 62 11.09 25.32 27.67
CA ASP A 62 12.24 25.93 28.34
C ASP A 62 12.66 25.14 29.58
N ARG A 63 11.69 24.60 30.33
CA ARG A 63 11.97 23.72 31.48
C ARG A 63 12.05 22.25 31.10
N PHE A 64 11.36 21.86 30.02
CA PHE A 64 11.25 20.48 29.56
C PHE A 64 11.70 20.30 28.11
N PRO A 65 12.98 20.59 27.78
CA PRO A 65 13.48 20.40 26.43
C PRO A 65 13.54 18.91 26.06
N ALA A 66 13.42 18.61 24.77
CA ALA A 66 13.53 17.25 24.23
C ALA A 66 14.99 16.82 23.93
N ASP A 67 15.99 17.50 24.52
CA ASP A 67 17.42 17.23 24.30
C ASP A 67 17.95 16.14 25.28
N PRO A 68 18.28 14.93 24.80
CA PRO A 68 18.73 13.82 25.63
C PRO A 68 20.23 13.82 25.92
N ARG A 69 21.05 14.74 25.41
CA ARG A 69 22.53 14.63 25.44
C ARG A 69 23.09 14.38 26.84
N ALA A 70 22.61 15.12 27.84
CA ALA A 70 23.06 15.00 29.22
C ALA A 70 22.65 13.66 29.86
N TRP A 71 21.45 13.17 29.54
CA TRP A 71 20.99 11.83 29.95
C TRP A 71 21.85 10.75 29.29
N GLN A 72 22.00 10.82 27.97
CA GLN A 72 22.72 9.87 27.14
C GLN A 72 24.18 9.68 27.57
N ALA A 73 24.85 10.72 28.06
CA ALA A 73 26.23 10.64 28.56
C ALA A 73 26.41 9.64 29.72
N GLY A 74 25.34 9.37 30.49
CA GLY A 74 25.34 8.42 31.60
C GLY A 74 24.75 7.05 31.26
N VAL A 75 24.38 6.80 30.01
CA VAL A 75 23.65 5.58 29.59
C VAL A 75 24.59 4.63 28.85
N PRO A 76 24.64 3.33 29.21
CA PRO A 76 25.41 2.33 28.48
C PRO A 76 25.00 2.21 27.01
N ALA A 77 25.96 1.90 26.12
CA ALA A 77 25.71 1.79 24.68
C ALA A 77 24.73 0.65 24.30
N ASP A 78 24.67 -0.40 25.13
CA ASP A 78 23.78 -1.55 24.99
C ASP A 78 22.39 -1.34 25.63
N CYS A 79 22.11 -0.13 26.14
CA CYS A 79 20.82 0.20 26.73
C CYS A 79 19.67 0.00 25.72
N PRO A 80 18.66 -0.84 26.01
CA PRO A 80 17.62 -1.21 25.04
C PRO A 80 16.78 -0.04 24.52
N VAL A 81 16.63 1.03 25.31
CA VAL A 81 15.83 2.22 24.94
C VAL A 81 16.66 3.35 24.35
N LEU A 82 18.00 3.25 24.38
CA LEU A 82 18.89 4.26 23.81
C LEU A 82 18.66 4.48 22.32
N PRO A 83 18.48 3.46 21.45
CA PRO A 83 18.22 3.68 20.02
C PRO A 83 17.04 4.61 19.75
N MET A 84 15.99 4.51 20.57
CA MET A 84 14.79 5.34 20.50
C MET A 84 14.99 6.75 21.07
N MET A 85 15.81 6.90 22.11
CA MET A 85 15.90 8.12 22.93
C MET A 85 17.13 9.00 22.66
N GLN A 86 18.16 8.46 22.03
CA GLN A 86 19.43 9.15 21.78
C GLN A 86 19.27 10.45 20.99
N TRP A 87 20.24 11.35 21.18
CA TRP A 87 20.32 12.60 20.45
C TRP A 87 20.54 12.34 18.97
N ARG A 88 19.83 13.11 18.14
CA ARG A 88 20.00 13.20 16.69
C ARG A 88 19.77 14.66 16.30
N PRO A 89 20.46 15.20 15.28
CA PRO A 89 20.22 16.57 14.80
C PRO A 89 18.89 16.64 14.02
N ASN A 90 17.78 16.51 14.73
CA ASN A 90 16.43 16.51 14.19
C ASN A 90 15.42 17.23 15.06
N ALA A 91 14.25 17.53 14.49
CA ALA A 91 13.18 18.22 15.20
C ALA A 91 12.67 17.45 16.44
N LEU A 92 12.85 16.13 16.51
CA LEU A 92 12.34 15.33 17.64
C LEU A 92 13.26 15.38 18.87
N ARG A 93 14.57 15.60 18.67
CA ARG A 93 15.62 15.49 19.71
C ARG A 93 16.41 16.78 19.93
N SER A 94 15.90 17.89 19.42
CA SER A 94 16.44 19.24 19.60
C SER A 94 15.46 20.13 20.35
N ALA A 95 15.96 21.26 20.89
CA ALA A 95 15.17 22.29 21.54
C ALA A 95 15.54 23.69 21.00
N GLY A 96 14.78 24.72 21.40
CA GLY A 96 15.07 26.12 21.07
C GLY A 96 15.16 26.40 19.57
N PHE A 97 16.20 27.13 19.15
CA PHE A 97 16.39 27.56 17.76
C PHE A 97 16.56 26.40 16.79
N GLU A 98 17.37 25.38 17.14
CA GLU A 98 17.57 24.20 16.29
C GLU A 98 16.25 23.47 16.03
N HIS A 99 15.47 23.25 17.09
CA HIS A 99 14.13 22.67 16.97
C HIS A 99 13.26 23.47 16.00
N ALA A 100 13.12 24.78 16.20
CA ALA A 100 12.30 25.62 15.35
C ALA A 100 12.73 25.55 13.88
N ARG A 101 14.04 25.58 13.61
CA ARG A 101 14.62 25.50 12.26
C ARG A 101 14.38 24.15 11.59
N TYR A 102 14.54 23.03 12.29
CA TYR A 102 14.23 21.71 11.74
C TYR A 102 12.73 21.52 11.56
N ARG A 103 11.94 21.99 12.52
CA ARG A 103 10.49 21.83 12.55
C ARG A 103 9.79 22.55 11.41
N GLN A 104 10.19 23.79 11.10
CA GLN A 104 9.60 24.53 9.98
C GLN A 104 9.82 23.82 8.63
N THR A 105 11.00 23.22 8.43
CA THR A 105 11.31 22.48 7.20
C THR A 105 10.44 21.23 7.06
N ASN A 106 10.32 20.44 8.13
CA ASN A 106 9.45 19.26 8.15
C ASN A 106 7.98 19.64 7.93
N THR A 107 7.53 20.71 8.58
CA THR A 107 6.15 21.20 8.46
C THR A 107 5.86 21.66 7.04
N ALA A 108 6.74 22.46 6.44
CA ALA A 108 6.60 22.93 5.06
C ALA A 108 6.51 21.78 4.04
N GLY A 109 7.33 20.73 4.24
CA GLY A 109 7.28 19.52 3.41
C GLY A 109 5.93 18.80 3.50
N LEU A 110 5.40 18.63 4.71
CA LEU A 110 4.15 17.91 4.96
C LEU A 110 2.90 18.71 4.56
N THR A 111 2.86 20.02 4.82
CA THR A 111 1.70 20.85 4.51
C THR A 111 1.46 21.03 3.01
N GLY A 112 2.50 20.82 2.20
CA GLY A 112 2.41 20.92 0.74
C GLY A 112 1.73 19.72 0.06
N ILE A 113 1.44 18.65 0.78
CA ILE A 113 0.87 17.42 0.21
C ILE A 113 -0.63 17.59 -0.11
N ASP A 114 -0.99 17.28 -1.35
CA ASP A 114 -2.38 17.18 -1.77
C ASP A 114 -3.06 15.97 -1.13
N LYS A 115 -4.12 16.24 -0.36
CA LYS A 115 -4.88 15.22 0.35
C LYS A 115 -5.74 14.37 -0.58
N PHE A 116 -6.19 14.91 -1.71
CA PHE A 116 -6.97 14.15 -2.69
C PHE A 116 -6.09 13.13 -3.41
N GLY A 117 -4.92 13.57 -3.90
CA GLY A 117 -3.90 12.67 -4.45
C GLY A 117 -3.40 11.64 -3.45
N LEU A 118 -3.27 12.00 -2.17
CA LEU A 118 -2.94 11.06 -1.11
C LEU A 118 -4.03 9.99 -0.92
N GLN A 119 -5.31 10.36 -0.92
CA GLN A 119 -6.40 9.39 -0.80
C GLN A 119 -6.35 8.37 -1.95
N ALA A 120 -6.19 8.83 -3.19
CA ALA A 120 -6.04 7.95 -4.35
C ALA A 120 -4.82 7.03 -4.25
N THR A 121 -3.71 7.55 -3.72
CA THR A 121 -2.50 6.77 -3.46
C THR A 121 -2.74 5.66 -2.45
N VAL A 122 -3.38 5.98 -1.32
CA VAL A 122 -3.68 5.00 -0.27
C VAL A 122 -4.62 3.92 -0.81
N ALA A 123 -5.67 4.31 -1.53
CA ALA A 123 -6.60 3.36 -2.17
C ALA A 123 -5.88 2.41 -3.13
N GLN A 124 -5.01 2.93 -4.00
CA GLN A 124 -4.23 2.10 -4.93
C GLN A 124 -3.34 1.09 -4.20
N VAL A 125 -2.63 1.54 -3.17
CA VAL A 125 -1.76 0.68 -2.36
C VAL A 125 -2.57 -0.37 -1.60
N ALA A 126 -3.68 0.04 -0.97
CA ALA A 126 -4.57 -0.84 -0.21
C ALA A 126 -5.15 -1.94 -1.11
N VAL A 127 -5.74 -1.58 -2.25
CA VAL A 127 -6.31 -2.54 -3.22
C VAL A 127 -5.25 -3.53 -3.71
N SER A 128 -4.03 -3.06 -4.00
CA SER A 128 -2.92 -3.92 -4.41
C SER A 128 -2.56 -4.96 -3.32
N LEU A 129 -2.50 -4.53 -2.06
CA LEU A 129 -2.20 -5.40 -0.92
C LEU A 129 -3.34 -6.39 -0.66
N ILE A 130 -4.59 -5.92 -0.64
CA ILE A 130 -5.78 -6.76 -0.45
C ILE A 130 -5.85 -7.86 -1.52
N ASN A 131 -5.63 -7.51 -2.78
CA ASN A 131 -5.61 -8.48 -3.88
C ASN A 131 -4.52 -9.55 -3.74
N SER A 132 -3.48 -9.32 -2.94
CA SER A 132 -2.45 -10.34 -2.71
C SER A 132 -2.88 -11.46 -1.78
N PHE A 133 -3.89 -11.24 -0.92
CA PHE A 133 -4.37 -12.23 0.05
C PHE A 133 -5.88 -12.53 -0.02
N CYS A 134 -6.68 -11.75 -0.76
CA CYS A 134 -8.15 -11.89 -0.78
C CYS A 134 -8.64 -13.26 -1.27
N ALA A 135 -7.87 -13.94 -2.13
CA ALA A 135 -8.19 -15.27 -2.63
C ALA A 135 -7.86 -16.39 -1.61
N ALA A 136 -7.01 -16.12 -0.61
CA ALA A 136 -6.61 -17.11 0.39
C ALA A 136 -7.68 -17.31 1.48
N GLY A 137 -8.52 -16.29 1.74
CA GLY A 137 -9.52 -16.32 2.82
C GLY A 137 -8.94 -16.11 4.22
N THR A 138 -7.63 -15.88 4.35
CA THR A 138 -6.93 -15.61 5.61
C THR A 138 -5.78 -14.64 5.39
N ALA A 139 -5.43 -13.84 6.39
CA ALA A 139 -4.26 -12.96 6.37
C ALA A 139 -3.78 -12.60 7.79
N ASP A 140 -2.53 -12.17 7.94
CA ASP A 140 -2.06 -11.37 9.08
C ASP A 140 -2.01 -9.90 8.69
N LEU A 141 -2.96 -9.11 9.18
CA LEU A 141 -3.13 -7.72 8.79
C LEU A 141 -1.97 -6.81 9.22
N VAL A 142 -1.16 -7.21 10.20
CA VAL A 142 0.05 -6.45 10.56
C VAL A 142 1.06 -6.54 9.42
N ARG A 143 1.40 -7.76 9.01
CA ARG A 143 2.49 -8.05 8.06
C ARG A 143 2.09 -7.90 6.61
N GLU A 144 0.86 -8.28 6.26
CA GLU A 144 0.41 -8.36 4.87
C GLU A 144 -0.32 -7.09 4.42
N PHE A 145 -0.77 -6.23 5.36
CA PHE A 145 -1.54 -5.04 5.04
C PHE A 145 -0.97 -3.75 5.67
N ALA A 146 -1.02 -3.58 6.98
CA ALA A 146 -0.77 -2.30 7.65
C ALA A 146 0.69 -1.82 7.52
N PHE A 147 1.68 -2.69 7.76
CA PHE A 147 3.09 -2.33 7.60
C PHE A 147 3.45 -2.02 6.13
N PRO A 148 3.15 -2.90 5.14
CA PRO A 148 3.43 -2.59 3.74
C PRO A 148 2.72 -1.32 3.25
N LEU A 149 1.49 -1.05 3.70
CA LEU A 149 0.74 0.14 3.34
C LEU A 149 1.43 1.40 3.87
N ALA A 150 1.72 1.45 5.17
CA ALA A 150 2.39 2.60 5.79
C ALA A 150 3.76 2.86 5.14
N PHE A 151 4.53 1.80 4.88
CA PHE A 151 5.82 1.89 4.22
C PHE A 151 5.71 2.46 2.80
N ARG A 152 4.85 1.89 1.95
CA ARG A 152 4.72 2.31 0.54
C ARG A 152 4.19 3.74 0.41
N VAL A 153 3.15 4.08 1.18
CA VAL A 153 2.56 5.43 1.18
C VAL A 153 3.59 6.46 1.64
N LEU A 154 4.36 6.18 2.70
CA LEU A 154 5.41 7.09 3.15
C LEU A 154 6.48 7.29 2.07
N ASN A 155 6.98 6.22 1.45
CA ASN A 155 7.98 6.33 0.39
C ASN A 155 7.47 7.21 -0.76
N GLN A 156 6.21 7.05 -1.17
CA GLN A 156 5.62 7.88 -2.21
C GLN A 156 5.52 9.36 -1.79
N LEU A 157 5.14 9.64 -0.54
CA LEU A 157 5.12 11.00 0.01
C LEU A 157 6.52 11.64 0.06
N LEU A 158 7.55 10.86 0.38
CA LEU A 158 8.94 11.30 0.34
C LEU A 158 9.50 11.38 -1.08
N GLY A 159 8.76 10.90 -2.08
CA GLY A 159 9.19 10.78 -3.47
C GLY A 159 10.29 9.74 -3.67
N CYS A 160 10.45 8.79 -2.76
CA CYS A 160 11.51 7.80 -2.77
C CYS A 160 11.31 6.76 -3.89
N PRO A 161 12.26 6.63 -4.83
CA PRO A 161 12.25 5.54 -5.82
C PRO A 161 12.30 4.17 -5.16
N VAL A 162 11.76 3.16 -5.85
CA VAL A 162 11.58 1.82 -5.28
C VAL A 162 12.90 1.15 -4.90
N GLU A 163 13.99 1.44 -5.61
CA GLU A 163 15.32 0.87 -5.36
C GLU A 163 15.89 1.42 -4.04
N ILE A 164 15.76 2.73 -3.83
CA ILE A 164 16.21 3.40 -2.61
C ILE A 164 15.32 2.98 -1.43
N ALA A 165 14.01 2.88 -1.65
CA ALA A 165 13.07 2.35 -0.68
C ALA A 165 13.43 0.90 -0.26
N GLY A 166 13.87 0.06 -1.20
CA GLY A 166 14.34 -1.30 -0.93
C GLY A 166 15.52 -1.34 0.03
N GLN A 167 16.54 -0.50 -0.19
CA GLN A 167 17.67 -0.38 0.73
C GLN A 167 17.26 0.17 2.11
N ALA A 168 16.39 1.19 2.13
CA ALA A 168 15.86 1.74 3.37
C ALA A 168 15.08 0.67 4.16
N ALA A 169 14.30 -0.18 3.48
CA ALA A 169 13.58 -1.30 4.09
C ALA A 169 14.56 -2.32 4.69
N GLU A 170 15.64 -2.65 3.98
CA GLU A 170 16.66 -3.58 4.47
C GLU A 170 17.37 -3.06 5.72
N GLY A 171 17.78 -1.78 5.70
CA GLY A 171 18.37 -1.12 6.86
C GLY A 171 17.43 -1.09 8.06
N MET A 172 16.15 -0.76 7.82
CA MET A 172 15.11 -0.73 8.84
C MET A 172 14.86 -2.12 9.44
N ARG A 173 14.82 -3.17 8.61
CA ARG A 173 14.65 -4.56 9.06
C ARG A 173 15.80 -5.01 9.96
N ALA A 174 17.05 -4.72 9.58
CA ALA A 174 18.23 -5.03 10.40
C ALA A 174 18.21 -4.31 11.76
N ILE A 175 17.71 -3.06 11.81
CA ILE A 175 17.50 -2.33 13.06
C ILE A 175 16.43 -3.00 13.92
N PHE A 176 15.27 -3.36 13.34
CA PHE A 176 14.15 -3.96 14.08
C PHE A 176 14.43 -5.38 14.59
N GLU A 177 15.13 -6.20 13.81
CA GLU A 177 15.48 -7.57 14.21
C GLU A 177 16.66 -7.61 15.20
N GLY A 178 17.34 -6.48 15.42
CA GLY A 178 18.52 -6.40 16.31
C GLY A 178 19.76 -7.11 15.76
N VAL A 179 19.67 -7.72 14.57
CA VAL A 179 20.78 -8.42 13.91
C VAL A 179 21.54 -7.43 13.04
N GLY A 180 22.77 -7.08 13.45
CA GLY A 180 23.61 -6.13 12.71
C GLY A 180 23.03 -4.71 12.68
N ALA A 181 22.37 -4.27 13.76
CA ALA A 181 21.69 -2.97 13.84
C ALA A 181 22.59 -1.76 13.53
N GLU A 182 23.90 -1.85 13.78
CA GLU A 182 24.87 -0.82 13.35
C GLU A 182 24.96 -0.73 11.82
N ASN A 183 25.12 -1.89 11.15
CA ASN A 183 25.08 -1.98 9.69
C ASN A 183 23.72 -1.55 9.13
N GLY A 184 22.63 -1.91 9.80
CA GLY A 184 21.27 -1.46 9.44
C GLY A 184 21.11 0.06 9.49
N ASN A 185 21.63 0.71 10.54
CA ASN A 185 21.66 2.18 10.62
C ASN A 185 22.50 2.80 9.51
N ALA A 186 23.65 2.20 9.16
CA ALA A 186 24.48 2.69 8.07
C ALA A 186 23.78 2.57 6.71
N LEU A 187 23.14 1.42 6.42
CA LEU A 187 22.35 1.20 5.20
C LEU A 187 21.19 2.20 5.08
N LEU A 188 20.47 2.43 6.19
CA LEU A 188 19.38 3.40 6.20
C LEU A 188 19.91 4.82 5.97
N ALA A 189 21.01 5.20 6.62
CA ALA A 189 21.61 6.52 6.42
C ALA A 189 22.08 6.74 4.98
N ASP A 190 22.72 5.75 4.36
CA ASP A 190 23.14 5.80 2.95
C ASP A 190 21.93 5.93 2.01
N ALA A 191 20.89 5.12 2.20
CA ALA A 191 19.67 5.20 1.40
C ALA A 191 19.01 6.59 1.49
N LEU A 192 18.94 7.16 2.69
CA LEU A 192 18.36 8.49 2.90
C LEU A 192 19.23 9.61 2.31
N LEU A 193 20.55 9.47 2.34
CA LEU A 193 21.46 10.41 1.67
C LEU A 193 21.27 10.33 0.15
N ARG A 194 21.22 9.12 -0.40
CA ARG A 194 20.93 8.89 -1.82
C ARG A 194 19.58 9.49 -2.22
N LEU A 195 18.56 9.37 -1.37
CA LEU A 195 17.27 10.00 -1.60
C LEU A 195 17.39 11.53 -1.69
N ALA A 196 18.08 12.15 -0.74
CA ALA A 196 18.29 13.61 -0.73
C ALA A 196 19.03 14.08 -1.99
N LEU A 197 20.09 13.38 -2.39
CA LEU A 197 20.86 13.68 -3.60
C LEU A 197 20.02 13.48 -4.88
N TYR A 198 19.27 12.38 -4.94
CA TYR A 198 18.36 12.10 -6.06
C TYR A 198 17.33 13.21 -6.24
N LYS A 199 16.70 13.67 -5.15
CA LYS A 199 15.71 14.76 -5.19
C LYS A 199 16.30 16.14 -5.43
N ARG A 200 17.56 16.36 -5.09
CA ARG A 200 18.28 17.57 -5.49
C ARG A 200 18.48 17.62 -7.01
N ALA A 201 18.73 16.47 -7.65
CA ALA A 201 18.89 16.38 -9.10
C ALA A 201 17.55 16.31 -9.86
N GLN A 202 16.54 15.66 -9.28
CA GLN A 202 15.22 15.44 -9.87
C GLN A 202 14.11 15.87 -8.89
N PRO A 203 13.87 17.19 -8.76
CA PRO A 203 12.84 17.70 -7.88
C PRO A 203 11.45 17.26 -8.35
N GLY A 204 10.59 16.88 -7.42
CA GLY A 204 9.20 16.48 -7.67
C GLY A 204 8.23 17.10 -6.67
N ASP A 205 6.96 16.72 -6.77
CA ASP A 205 5.90 17.20 -5.87
C ASP A 205 5.86 16.41 -4.55
N ASP A 206 6.99 16.25 -3.88
CA ASP A 206 7.17 15.41 -2.68
C ASP A 206 7.71 16.15 -1.46
N VAL A 207 7.62 15.52 -0.29
CA VAL A 207 8.05 16.11 1.00
C VAL A 207 9.55 16.44 0.96
N THR A 208 10.37 15.54 0.43
CA THR A 208 11.83 15.68 0.40
C THR A 208 12.27 16.87 -0.43
N THR A 209 11.69 17.05 -1.62
CA THR A 209 11.96 18.19 -2.52
C THR A 209 11.61 19.51 -1.85
N ARG A 210 10.44 19.61 -1.21
CA ARG A 210 10.02 20.81 -0.48
C ARG A 210 10.95 21.13 0.69
N MET A 211 11.40 20.10 1.42
CA MET A 211 12.37 20.27 2.50
C MET A 211 13.73 20.76 1.98
N LEU A 212 14.21 20.24 0.84
CA LEU A 212 15.46 20.66 0.19
C LEU A 212 15.41 22.11 -0.30
N GLN A 213 14.25 22.57 -0.77
CA GLN A 213 14.04 23.93 -1.28
C GLN A 213 13.75 24.96 -0.18
N HIS A 214 13.57 24.52 1.06
CA HIS A 214 13.20 25.40 2.17
C HIS A 214 14.37 26.36 2.52
N PRO A 215 14.10 27.67 2.76
CA PRO A 215 15.15 28.67 3.07
C PRO A 215 15.98 28.39 4.33
N ALA A 216 15.55 27.45 5.19
CA ALA A 216 16.29 27.04 6.37
C ALA A 216 17.65 26.41 6.07
N GLY A 217 17.89 25.95 4.83
CA GLY A 217 19.18 25.44 4.36
C GLY A 217 19.73 24.30 5.23
N LEU A 218 19.04 23.16 5.24
CA LEU A 218 19.53 21.98 5.96
C LEU A 218 20.78 21.42 5.27
N SER A 219 21.78 21.03 6.05
CA SER A 219 22.93 20.26 5.53
C SER A 219 22.50 18.85 5.13
N ASP A 220 23.35 18.14 4.37
CA ASP A 220 23.06 16.76 3.96
C ASP A 220 22.86 15.83 5.18
N THR A 221 23.68 15.99 6.22
CA THR A 221 23.53 15.26 7.48
C THR A 221 22.21 15.58 8.17
N GLU A 222 21.84 16.85 8.26
CA GLU A 222 20.58 17.27 8.89
C GLU A 222 19.36 16.77 8.12
N MET A 223 19.44 16.76 6.78
CA MET A 223 18.42 16.21 5.90
C MET A 223 18.22 14.72 6.13
N VAL A 224 19.31 13.93 6.18
CA VAL A 224 19.26 12.49 6.49
C VAL A 224 18.58 12.24 7.83
N HIS A 225 18.90 13.03 8.87
CA HIS A 225 18.27 12.88 10.17
C HIS A 225 16.80 13.32 10.21
N GLN A 226 16.38 14.28 9.38
CA GLN A 226 14.95 14.58 9.22
C GLN A 226 14.22 13.43 8.53
N LEU A 227 14.76 12.92 7.42
CA LEU A 227 14.17 11.79 6.69
C LEU A 227 14.06 10.55 7.59
N ALA A 228 15.11 10.23 8.36
CA ALA A 228 15.08 9.15 9.34
C ALA A 228 13.98 9.34 10.40
N THR A 229 13.72 10.59 10.80
CA THR A 229 12.61 10.93 11.71
C THR A 229 11.26 10.68 11.05
N LEU A 230 11.09 11.02 9.77
CA LEU A 230 9.86 10.76 9.02
C LEU A 230 9.63 9.25 8.81
N TYR A 231 10.68 8.45 8.57
CA TYR A 231 10.57 6.98 8.55
C TYR A 231 10.14 6.41 9.89
N GLY A 232 10.80 6.80 10.99
CA GLY A 232 10.45 6.32 12.32
C GLY A 232 9.04 6.72 12.75
N ALA A 233 8.65 7.98 12.55
CA ALA A 233 7.35 8.49 12.96
C ALA A 233 6.20 8.15 12.00
N GLY A 234 6.49 7.89 10.71
CA GLY A 234 5.50 7.67 9.67
C GLY A 234 5.15 6.22 9.39
N ILE A 235 5.92 5.25 9.90
CA ILE A 235 5.67 3.82 9.65
C ILE A 235 5.06 3.15 10.89
N GLU A 236 5.80 3.06 12.00
CA GLU A 236 5.37 2.27 13.15
C GLU A 236 4.09 2.81 13.83
N PRO A 237 3.96 4.13 14.11
CA PRO A 237 2.71 4.67 14.62
C PRO A 237 1.54 4.51 13.65
N GLN A 238 1.79 4.65 12.35
CA GLN A 238 0.76 4.56 11.31
C GLN A 238 0.18 3.14 11.19
N GLN A 239 1.03 2.12 11.14
CA GLN A 239 0.56 0.73 11.10
C GLN A 239 -0.22 0.37 12.37
N ASN A 240 0.23 0.81 13.54
CA ASN A 240 -0.42 0.50 14.81
C ASN A 240 -1.77 1.20 14.92
N LEU A 241 -1.92 2.41 14.36
CA LEU A 241 -3.21 3.08 14.28
C LEU A 241 -4.21 2.27 13.45
N ILE A 242 -3.79 1.81 12.26
CA ILE A 242 -4.61 0.97 11.38
C ILE A 242 -5.00 -0.33 12.09
N VAL A 243 -4.01 -1.04 12.65
CA VAL A 243 -4.20 -2.35 13.30
C VAL A 243 -5.08 -2.25 14.54
N ASN A 244 -4.84 -1.27 15.42
CA ASN A 244 -5.64 -1.11 16.64
C ASN A 244 -7.08 -0.69 16.31
N THR A 245 -7.28 0.11 15.25
CA THR A 245 -8.62 0.46 14.75
C THR A 245 -9.35 -0.76 14.22
N LEU A 246 -8.69 -1.58 13.40
CA LEU A 246 -9.26 -2.83 12.91
C LEU A 246 -9.59 -3.78 14.05
N LEU A 247 -8.71 -3.90 15.05
CA LEU A 247 -8.97 -4.70 16.25
C LEU A 247 -10.24 -4.23 16.97
N LEU A 248 -10.39 -2.91 17.20
CA LEU A 248 -11.59 -2.36 17.84
C LEU A 248 -12.86 -2.69 17.05
N LEU A 249 -12.83 -2.45 15.74
CA LEU A 249 -13.95 -2.75 14.82
C LEU A 249 -14.30 -4.25 14.79
N LEU A 250 -13.30 -5.13 14.96
CA LEU A 250 -13.48 -6.59 14.97
C LEU A 250 -13.94 -7.13 16.34
N LEU A 251 -13.78 -6.39 17.43
CA LEU A 251 -14.17 -6.83 18.77
C LEU A 251 -15.48 -6.21 19.24
N ASP A 252 -15.78 -4.98 18.82
CA ASP A 252 -16.87 -4.21 19.38
C ASP A 252 -18.09 -4.17 18.45
N ASP A 253 -19.18 -4.77 18.92
CA ASP A 253 -20.43 -4.89 18.18
C ASP A 253 -21.10 -3.53 17.91
N ARG A 254 -20.74 -2.45 18.63
CA ARG A 254 -21.23 -1.08 18.35
C ARG A 254 -20.87 -0.62 16.94
N PHE A 255 -19.75 -1.11 16.40
CA PHE A 255 -19.29 -0.77 15.06
C PHE A 255 -19.79 -1.73 13.99
N ARG A 256 -20.29 -2.92 14.37
CA ARG A 256 -20.86 -3.92 13.45
C ARG A 256 -22.29 -3.65 13.00
N GLY A 257 -22.94 -2.63 13.58
CA GLY A 257 -24.32 -2.28 13.32
C GLY A 257 -25.28 -3.10 14.19
N SER A 258 -25.96 -2.44 15.13
CA SER A 258 -27.11 -3.04 15.80
C SER A 258 -28.35 -2.85 14.92
N ALA A 259 -29.29 -3.80 14.95
CA ALA A 259 -30.56 -3.71 14.22
C ALA A 259 -31.46 -2.51 14.63
N LEU A 260 -31.11 -1.77 15.69
CA LEU A 260 -31.95 -0.71 16.29
C LEU A 260 -31.26 0.67 16.39
N GLY A 261 -29.97 0.78 16.06
CA GLY A 261 -29.21 2.02 16.10
C GLY A 261 -27.98 1.86 15.21
N GLY A 262 -27.88 2.72 14.18
CA GLY A 262 -26.91 2.60 13.09
C GLY A 262 -25.46 2.37 13.54
N SER A 263 -24.65 1.77 12.67
CA SER A 263 -23.23 1.53 12.91
C SER A 263 -22.47 2.83 13.12
N LEU A 264 -21.59 2.86 14.13
CA LEU A 264 -20.59 3.91 14.28
C LEU A 264 -19.61 3.88 13.09
N SER A 265 -19.05 5.03 12.76
CA SER A 265 -18.17 5.17 11.59
C SER A 265 -16.71 4.76 11.88
N THR A 266 -15.92 4.47 10.85
CA THR A 266 -14.47 4.29 10.94
C THR A 266 -13.77 5.46 11.65
N ARG A 267 -14.29 6.69 11.47
CA ARG A 267 -13.77 7.88 12.14
C ARG A 267 -13.97 7.82 13.65
N ASP A 268 -15.13 7.32 14.09
CA ASP A 268 -15.42 7.18 15.51
C ASP A 268 -14.49 6.13 16.14
N ALA A 269 -14.19 5.05 15.42
CA ALA A 269 -13.24 4.02 15.86
C ALA A 269 -11.82 4.58 15.95
N LEU A 270 -11.37 5.34 14.96
CA LEU A 270 -10.07 6.02 14.98
C LEU A 270 -9.95 6.98 16.15
N ASP A 271 -10.96 7.82 16.36
CA ASP A 271 -10.99 8.79 17.47
C ASP A 271 -10.97 8.06 18.82
N GLU A 272 -11.69 6.94 18.96
CA GLU A 272 -11.69 6.11 20.18
C GLU A 272 -10.33 5.45 20.41
N VAL A 273 -9.69 4.88 19.39
CA VAL A 273 -8.34 4.31 19.50
C VAL A 273 -7.30 5.36 19.85
N LEU A 274 -7.30 6.52 19.20
CA LEU A 274 -6.38 7.61 19.53
C LEU A 274 -6.59 8.09 20.97
N PHE A 275 -7.83 8.04 21.47
CA PHE A 275 -8.13 8.41 22.83
C PHE A 275 -7.62 7.34 23.83
N ASP A 276 -8.06 6.10 23.70
CA ASP A 276 -7.88 5.07 24.73
C ASP A 276 -6.55 4.30 24.56
N ASP A 277 -6.17 3.94 23.34
CA ASP A 277 -4.99 3.12 23.03
C ASP A 277 -4.14 3.70 21.88
N PRO A 278 -3.61 4.94 22.04
CA PRO A 278 -2.86 5.59 20.98
C PRO A 278 -1.63 4.75 20.57
N PRO A 279 -1.28 4.73 19.26
CA PRO A 279 -0.19 3.91 18.71
C PRO A 279 1.13 4.04 19.47
N MET A 280 1.44 5.27 19.88
CA MET A 280 2.52 5.59 20.81
C MET A 280 1.88 5.89 22.16
N ALA A 281 1.87 4.91 23.07
CA ALA A 281 1.24 5.04 24.38
C ALA A 281 2.02 5.99 25.29
N ASN A 282 3.36 5.92 25.28
CA ASN A 282 4.23 6.73 26.12
C ASN A 282 5.41 7.23 25.29
N PHE A 283 5.47 8.50 24.87
CA PHE A 283 6.54 8.90 23.93
C PHE A 283 6.97 10.37 23.92
N CYS A 284 6.14 11.32 24.35
CA CYS A 284 6.60 12.71 24.43
C CYS A 284 7.59 12.85 25.59
N ILE A 285 8.87 12.57 25.32
CA ILE A 285 9.93 12.51 26.32
C ILE A 285 10.64 13.86 26.39
N SER A 286 10.82 14.35 27.61
CA SER A 286 11.60 15.56 27.91
C SER A 286 12.68 15.27 28.95
N PHE A 287 13.70 16.12 28.99
CA PHE A 287 14.89 15.97 29.83
C PHE A 287 15.16 17.30 30.55
N PRO A 288 14.54 17.55 31.71
CA PRO A 288 14.70 18.82 32.42
C PRO A 288 16.17 19.03 32.80
N PRO A 289 16.82 20.15 32.43
CA PRO A 289 18.25 20.36 32.67
C PRO A 289 18.61 20.65 34.14
N ARG A 290 17.60 20.86 34.97
CA ARG A 290 17.69 21.13 36.41
C ARG A 290 16.50 20.49 37.11
N ALA A 291 16.58 20.32 38.43
CA ALA A 291 15.43 19.82 39.17
C ALA A 291 14.23 20.78 39.04
N VAL A 292 13.04 20.26 38.74
CA VAL A 292 11.81 21.04 38.56
C VAL A 292 10.73 20.51 39.50
N LEU A 293 10.11 21.40 40.28
CA LEU A 293 8.94 21.06 41.09
C LEU A 293 7.67 21.13 40.24
N VAL A 294 6.94 20.02 40.13
CA VAL A 294 5.66 19.91 39.42
C VAL A 294 4.68 19.15 40.31
N ASP A 295 3.52 19.75 40.62
CA ASP A 295 2.46 19.13 41.40
C ASP A 295 3.00 18.40 42.67
N ASP A 296 3.79 19.14 43.46
CA ASP A 296 4.46 18.69 44.70
C ASP A 296 5.50 17.57 44.55
N CYS A 297 5.85 17.19 43.32
CA CYS A 297 6.89 16.22 42.99
C CYS A 297 8.13 16.90 42.41
N TRP A 298 9.31 16.56 42.95
CA TRP A 298 10.59 16.98 42.39
C TRP A 298 11.01 16.05 41.25
N LEU A 299 11.05 16.58 40.03
CA LEU A 299 11.60 15.90 38.86
C LEU A 299 13.12 16.08 38.85
N PRO A 300 13.93 15.00 38.85
CA PRO A 300 15.39 15.12 38.86
C PRO A 300 15.94 15.73 37.58
N ALA A 301 17.07 16.43 37.69
CA ALA A 301 17.79 16.94 36.52
C ALA A 301 18.25 15.79 35.62
N HIS A 302 18.12 15.97 34.30
CA HIS A 302 18.51 15.05 33.23
C HIS A 302 17.85 13.66 33.26
N GLN A 303 16.93 13.39 34.19
CA GLN A 303 16.15 12.15 34.16
C GLN A 303 15.00 12.27 33.15
N PRO A 304 14.70 11.24 32.34
CA PRO A 304 13.60 11.27 31.40
C PRO A 304 12.26 11.51 32.09
N VAL A 305 11.49 12.47 31.58
CA VAL A 305 10.08 12.71 31.92
C VAL A 305 9.26 12.31 30.71
N VAL A 306 8.50 11.23 30.82
CA VAL A 306 7.76 10.59 29.73
C VAL A 306 6.27 10.88 29.89
N ILE A 307 5.66 11.51 28.89
CA ILE A 307 4.20 11.65 28.88
C ILE A 307 3.57 10.33 28.42
N SER A 308 2.73 9.74 29.28
CA SER A 308 1.82 8.66 28.90
C SER A 308 0.57 9.26 28.27
N MET A 309 0.49 9.27 26.95
CA MET A 309 -0.71 9.73 26.25
C MET A 309 -1.89 8.83 26.58
N ALA A 310 -1.69 7.50 26.62
CA ALA A 310 -2.74 6.54 26.98
C ALA A 310 -3.26 6.77 28.41
N ALA A 311 -2.37 6.93 29.41
CA ALA A 311 -2.81 7.19 30.77
C ALA A 311 -3.45 8.57 30.92
N CYS A 312 -2.86 9.61 30.31
CA CYS A 312 -3.37 10.97 30.42
C CYS A 312 -4.76 11.11 29.77
N ASN A 313 -5.01 10.47 28.63
CA ASN A 313 -6.31 10.53 27.98
C ASN A 313 -7.38 9.82 28.83
N THR A 314 -7.04 8.67 29.40
CA THR A 314 -7.93 7.89 30.28
C THR A 314 -7.99 8.42 31.72
N ASP A 315 -7.47 9.63 31.98
CA ASP A 315 -7.57 10.29 33.28
C ASP A 315 -9.04 10.54 33.64
N PRO A 316 -9.54 10.01 34.78
CA PRO A 316 -10.92 10.21 35.23
C PRO A 316 -11.34 11.68 35.37
N ALA A 317 -10.38 12.61 35.48
CA ALA A 317 -10.64 14.04 35.51
C ALA A 317 -11.17 14.60 34.16
N ILE A 318 -10.93 13.91 33.05
CA ILE A 318 -11.37 14.33 31.71
C ILE A 318 -12.20 13.28 30.97
N ARG A 319 -12.06 11.99 31.30
CA ARG A 319 -12.79 10.88 30.68
C ARG A 319 -13.89 10.40 31.63
N GLN A 320 -15.04 11.07 31.61
CA GLN A 320 -16.24 10.72 32.38
C GLN A 320 -17.39 10.27 31.47
N GLY A 321 -17.57 8.96 31.28
CA GLY A 321 -18.63 8.39 30.44
C GLY A 321 -18.17 7.94 29.04
N GLN A 322 -19.11 7.48 28.22
CA GLN A 322 -18.87 7.07 26.83
C GLN A 322 -18.97 8.29 25.92
N PHE A 323 -17.84 8.71 25.34
CA PHE A 323 -17.81 9.76 24.32
C PHE A 323 -17.28 9.17 23.02
N THR A 324 -18.19 8.80 22.13
CA THR A 324 -17.85 8.60 20.71
C THR A 324 -17.54 9.97 20.09
N GLY A 325 -16.46 10.07 19.31
CA GLY A 325 -16.09 11.31 18.61
C GLY A 325 -15.43 12.42 19.45
N ASN A 326 -15.00 12.15 20.69
CA ASN A 326 -14.20 13.13 21.46
C ASN A 326 -12.75 13.21 20.95
N ARG A 327 -12.37 14.38 20.45
CA ARG A 327 -11.03 14.64 19.88
C ARG A 327 -10.08 15.38 20.80
N SER A 328 -10.43 15.54 22.08
CA SER A 328 -9.64 16.29 23.08
C SER A 328 -8.52 15.44 23.70
N HIS A 329 -7.85 14.61 22.89
CA HIS A 329 -6.83 13.66 23.33
C HIS A 329 -5.41 14.14 23.00
N LEU A 330 -4.41 13.59 23.72
CA LEU A 330 -2.99 13.89 23.54
C LEU A 330 -2.28 12.97 22.54
N ALA A 331 -2.98 12.11 21.78
CA ALA A 331 -2.37 11.15 20.85
C ALA A 331 -1.40 11.77 19.83
N TRP A 332 -1.62 13.04 19.47
CA TRP A 332 -0.78 13.81 18.57
C TRP A 332 0.24 14.69 19.31
N GLY A 333 0.33 14.61 20.64
CA GLY A 333 1.02 15.59 21.47
C GLY A 333 0.36 16.98 21.42
N VAL A 334 0.94 17.92 22.16
CA VAL A 334 0.59 19.35 22.12
C VAL A 334 1.86 20.21 22.23
N GLY A 335 1.73 21.52 22.02
CA GLY A 335 2.86 22.44 22.11
C GLY A 335 3.80 22.38 20.90
N PRO A 336 5.05 22.86 21.04
CA PRO A 336 6.00 22.97 19.91
C PRO A 336 6.31 21.65 19.19
N HIS A 337 6.20 20.52 19.89
CA HIS A 337 6.45 19.18 19.35
C HIS A 337 5.17 18.43 18.95
N ALA A 338 3.99 19.07 18.93
CA ALA A 338 2.75 18.45 18.43
C ALA A 338 2.96 17.84 17.03
N CYS A 339 2.33 16.72 16.69
CA CYS A 339 2.54 16.02 15.44
C CYS A 339 2.19 16.91 14.23
N PRO A 340 3.14 17.19 13.30
CA PRO A 340 2.86 18.01 12.13
C PRO A 340 2.01 17.26 11.09
N ALA A 341 2.01 15.92 11.15
CA ALA A 341 1.40 15.06 10.14
C ALA A 341 0.02 14.52 10.56
N SER A 342 -0.59 15.01 11.65
CA SER A 342 -1.83 14.45 12.21
C SER A 342 -2.94 14.32 11.17
N SER A 343 -3.14 15.33 10.32
CA SER A 343 -4.18 15.29 9.27
C SER A 343 -3.88 14.31 8.13
N LEU A 344 -2.60 14.05 7.83
CA LEU A 344 -2.21 13.06 6.81
C LEU A 344 -2.32 11.65 7.38
N ALA A 345 -1.79 11.42 8.58
CA ALA A 345 -1.84 10.14 9.28
C ALA A 345 -3.28 9.65 9.50
N TYR A 346 -4.17 10.56 9.91
CA TYR A 346 -5.59 10.27 10.06
C TYR A 346 -6.24 9.85 8.75
N LEU A 347 -5.99 10.59 7.66
CA LEU A 347 -6.52 10.27 6.33
C LEU A 347 -6.02 8.90 5.85
N ILE A 348 -4.72 8.64 5.97
CA ILE A 348 -4.12 7.35 5.57
C ILE A 348 -4.74 6.20 6.35
N ALA A 349 -4.93 6.35 7.67
CA ALA A 349 -5.50 5.30 8.49
C ALA A 349 -6.98 5.06 8.14
N GLN A 350 -7.75 6.13 8.00
CA GLN A 350 -9.17 6.04 7.66
C GLN A 350 -9.37 5.36 6.30
N GLU A 351 -8.68 5.83 5.26
CA GLU A 351 -8.80 5.28 3.91
C GLU A 351 -8.32 3.82 3.87
N ALA A 352 -7.23 3.47 4.56
CA ALA A 352 -6.77 2.09 4.63
C ALA A 352 -7.80 1.15 5.27
N VAL A 353 -8.42 1.57 6.38
CA VAL A 353 -9.45 0.77 7.06
C VAL A 353 -10.71 0.66 6.21
N ASP A 354 -11.18 1.76 5.63
CA ASP A 354 -12.37 1.80 4.78
C ASP A 354 -12.19 0.86 3.57
N GLN A 355 -11.05 0.93 2.86
CA GLN A 355 -10.74 0.05 1.72
C GLN A 355 -10.71 -1.45 2.09
N LEU A 356 -10.19 -1.79 3.27
CA LEU A 356 -10.15 -3.18 3.72
C LEU A 356 -11.54 -3.72 4.03
N LEU A 357 -12.37 -2.94 4.74
CA LEU A 357 -13.71 -3.34 5.14
C LEU A 357 -14.69 -3.36 3.95
N ASP A 358 -14.54 -2.43 3.01
CA ASP A 358 -15.31 -2.43 1.76
C ASP A 358 -14.99 -3.65 0.90
N ALA A 359 -13.72 -4.06 0.85
CA ALA A 359 -13.29 -5.21 0.07
C ALA A 359 -13.63 -6.55 0.74
N LEU A 360 -13.57 -6.62 2.09
CA LEU A 360 -13.72 -7.83 2.88
C LEU A 360 -14.72 -7.61 4.05
N PRO A 361 -16.02 -7.45 3.76
CA PRO A 361 -17.01 -7.04 4.76
C PRO A 361 -17.27 -8.07 5.87
N GLU A 362 -17.02 -9.36 5.61
CA GLU A 362 -17.22 -10.45 6.58
C GLU A 362 -15.92 -10.87 7.29
N ILE A 363 -14.95 -9.95 7.41
CA ILE A 363 -13.68 -10.20 8.08
C ILE A 363 -13.87 -10.44 9.58
N GLN A 364 -13.21 -11.48 10.10
CA GLN A 364 -13.26 -11.89 11.50
C GLN A 364 -11.87 -12.26 11.99
N LEU A 365 -11.66 -12.20 13.31
CA LEU A 365 -10.44 -12.75 13.90
C LEU A 365 -10.34 -14.26 13.63
N ALA A 366 -9.15 -14.70 13.21
CA ALA A 366 -8.87 -16.11 13.01
C ALA A 366 -8.64 -16.85 14.34
N VAL A 367 -8.29 -16.11 15.39
CA VAL A 367 -8.04 -16.61 16.75
C VAL A 367 -8.90 -15.86 17.78
N PRO A 368 -9.21 -16.45 18.94
CA PRO A 368 -9.83 -15.74 20.06
C PRO A 368 -9.01 -14.50 20.48
N ALA A 369 -9.70 -13.41 20.85
CA ALA A 369 -9.06 -12.16 21.26
C ALA A 369 -7.98 -12.31 22.37
N PRO A 370 -8.16 -13.16 23.39
CA PRO A 370 -7.14 -13.36 24.43
C PRO A 370 -5.84 -14.03 23.95
N GLU A 371 -5.84 -14.66 22.77
CA GLU A 371 -4.62 -15.26 22.18
C GLU A 371 -3.77 -14.22 21.43
N LEU A 372 -4.29 -13.02 21.21
CA LEU A 372 -3.53 -11.92 20.62
C LEU A 372 -2.46 -11.45 21.59
N THR A 373 -1.23 -11.29 21.08
CA THR A 373 -0.08 -10.86 21.88
C THR A 373 0.34 -9.45 21.51
N TRP A 374 0.64 -8.67 22.54
CA TRP A 374 1.18 -7.32 22.41
C TRP A 374 2.69 -7.35 22.54
N ARG A 375 3.38 -6.55 21.72
CA ARG A 375 4.83 -6.41 21.79
C ARG A 375 5.21 -5.74 23.12
N PRO A 376 6.14 -6.33 23.90
CA PRO A 376 6.66 -5.69 25.10
C PRO A 376 7.44 -4.42 24.76
N GLY A 377 7.29 -3.40 25.59
CA GLY A 377 8.05 -2.18 25.48
C GLY A 377 7.36 -0.98 26.11
N PRO A 378 8.12 0.03 26.55
CA PRO A 378 7.56 1.15 27.28
C PRO A 378 6.81 2.14 26.39
N PHE A 379 6.99 2.13 25.07
CA PHE A 379 6.60 3.26 24.23
C PHE A 379 5.32 3.08 23.40
N HIS A 380 5.08 1.88 22.88
CA HIS A 380 4.08 1.63 21.85
C HIS A 380 2.90 0.81 22.38
N ARG A 381 1.78 0.88 21.66
CA ARG A 381 0.66 -0.07 21.77
C ARG A 381 0.55 -0.84 20.46
N ALA A 382 1.28 -1.95 20.35
CA ALA A 382 1.47 -2.67 19.09
C ALA A 382 1.19 -4.17 19.23
N LEU A 383 0.33 -4.70 18.37
CA LEU A 383 0.12 -6.15 18.25
C LEU A 383 1.31 -6.80 17.53
N THR A 384 1.62 -8.03 17.90
CA THR A 384 2.62 -8.86 17.20
C THR A 384 2.09 -9.33 15.84
N ALA A 385 0.80 -9.67 15.78
CA ALA A 385 0.08 -10.12 14.61
C ALA A 385 -1.42 -9.85 14.80
N LEU A 386 -2.16 -9.66 13.71
CA LEU A 386 -3.62 -9.58 13.70
C LEU A 386 -4.15 -10.59 12.67
N PRO A 387 -4.21 -11.88 13.03
CA PRO A 387 -4.65 -12.92 12.12
C PRO A 387 -6.16 -12.87 11.95
N VAL A 388 -6.60 -12.86 10.69
CA VAL A 388 -8.00 -12.75 10.28
C VAL A 388 -8.37 -13.81 9.27
N ARG A 389 -9.66 -14.10 9.20
CA ARG A 389 -10.31 -14.95 8.19
C ARG A 389 -11.48 -14.20 7.58
N PHE A 390 -11.78 -14.49 6.32
CA PHE A 390 -12.86 -13.90 5.54
C PHE A 390 -13.24 -14.86 4.41
N LEU A 391 -14.40 -14.63 3.78
CA LEU A 391 -14.79 -15.41 2.62
C LEU A 391 -13.83 -15.11 1.45
N PRO A 392 -13.20 -16.13 0.81
CA PRO A 392 -12.34 -15.91 -0.35
C PRO A 392 -13.07 -15.13 -1.44
N SER A 393 -12.47 -14.03 -1.90
CA SER A 393 -13.03 -13.17 -2.95
C SER A 393 -12.10 -13.10 -4.15
N PRO A 394 -12.64 -13.02 -5.39
CA PRO A 394 -11.81 -12.74 -6.55
C PRO A 394 -11.23 -11.32 -6.45
N PRO A 395 -10.07 -11.03 -7.09
CA PRO A 395 -9.49 -9.69 -7.08
C PRO A 395 -10.48 -8.62 -7.56
N LEU A 396 -10.49 -7.46 -6.88
CA LEU A 396 -11.49 -6.39 -7.07
C LEU A 396 -11.67 -5.95 -8.54
N PRO A 397 -10.61 -5.73 -9.33
CA PRO A 397 -10.68 -5.52 -10.79
C PRO A 397 -11.50 -6.53 -11.60
N GLY A 398 -11.35 -7.82 -11.26
CA GLY A 398 -11.98 -8.91 -11.99
C GLY A 398 -13.50 -8.89 -11.79
N LEU A 399 -13.94 -8.49 -10.60
CA LEU A 399 -15.36 -8.44 -10.23
C LEU A 399 -16.08 -7.28 -10.94
N ILE A 400 -15.48 -6.09 -10.99
CA ILE A 400 -16.05 -4.93 -11.72
C ILE A 400 -16.15 -5.27 -13.21
N THR A 401 -15.10 -5.84 -13.79
CA THR A 401 -15.08 -6.21 -15.21
C THR A 401 -16.15 -7.27 -15.51
N LEU A 402 -16.28 -8.29 -14.65
CA LEU A 402 -17.31 -9.31 -14.77
C LEU A 402 -18.72 -8.70 -14.69
N ALA A 403 -18.96 -7.79 -13.74
CA ALA A 403 -20.26 -7.15 -13.57
C ALA A 403 -20.65 -6.28 -14.78
N LEU A 404 -19.74 -5.42 -15.26
CA LEU A 404 -19.94 -4.62 -16.48
C LEU A 404 -20.20 -5.51 -17.70
N TYR A 405 -19.54 -6.65 -17.76
CA TYR A 405 -19.70 -7.62 -18.85
C TYR A 405 -21.07 -8.31 -18.82
N VAL A 406 -21.49 -8.79 -17.65
CA VAL A 406 -22.83 -9.37 -17.44
C VAL A 406 -23.90 -8.34 -17.78
N ALA A 407 -23.72 -7.08 -17.37
CA ALA A 407 -24.63 -6.00 -17.72
C ALA A 407 -24.68 -5.73 -19.24
N ALA A 408 -23.54 -5.75 -19.94
CA ALA A 408 -23.50 -5.56 -21.38
C ALA A 408 -24.15 -6.72 -22.16
N LEU A 409 -23.91 -7.97 -21.76
CA LEU A 409 -24.53 -9.13 -22.40
C LEU A 409 -26.03 -9.21 -22.14
N THR A 410 -26.48 -8.88 -20.93
CA THR A 410 -27.91 -8.84 -20.60
C THR A 410 -28.62 -7.73 -21.36
N ALA A 411 -28.02 -6.54 -21.48
CA ALA A 411 -28.51 -5.46 -22.32
C ALA A 411 -28.64 -5.88 -23.79
N LEU A 412 -27.64 -6.59 -24.33
CA LEU A 412 -27.68 -7.09 -25.70
C LEU A 412 -28.77 -8.17 -25.90
N LEU A 413 -28.95 -9.06 -24.93
CA LEU A 413 -30.02 -10.07 -24.98
C LEU A 413 -31.40 -9.40 -25.02
N TRP A 414 -31.58 -8.32 -24.25
CA TRP A 414 -32.86 -7.64 -24.12
C TRP A 414 -33.18 -6.72 -25.29
N TRP A 415 -32.19 -6.00 -25.83
CA TRP A 415 -32.40 -4.97 -26.87
C TRP A 415 -31.88 -5.35 -28.26
N GLY A 416 -31.14 -6.45 -28.38
CA GLY A 416 -30.58 -6.93 -29.65
C GLY A 416 -31.63 -7.14 -30.76
N PRO A 417 -32.77 -7.81 -30.50
CA PRO A 417 -33.81 -8.01 -31.52
C PRO A 417 -34.40 -6.70 -32.06
N ASP A 418 -34.59 -5.71 -31.19
CA ASP A 418 -35.12 -4.40 -31.57
C ASP A 418 -34.10 -3.62 -32.43
N LEU A 419 -32.82 -3.70 -32.06
CA LEU A 419 -31.74 -3.12 -32.84
C LEU A 419 -31.68 -3.71 -34.25
N VAL A 420 -31.74 -5.04 -34.38
CA VAL A 420 -31.76 -5.74 -35.67
C VAL A 420 -32.97 -5.33 -36.50
N THR A 421 -34.12 -5.16 -35.86
CA THR A 421 -35.34 -4.70 -36.52
C THR A 421 -35.19 -3.28 -37.06
N ALA A 422 -34.58 -2.37 -36.28
CA ALA A 422 -34.34 -0.98 -36.66
C ALA A 422 -33.37 -0.84 -37.86
N VAL A 423 -32.33 -1.68 -37.93
CA VAL A 423 -31.33 -1.64 -39.04
C VAL A 423 -31.72 -2.49 -40.25
N THR A 424 -32.82 -3.23 -40.19
CA THR A 424 -33.35 -4.02 -41.33
C THR A 424 -34.74 -3.54 -41.81
N PRO A 425 -34.96 -2.23 -42.06
CA PRO A 425 -36.25 -1.74 -42.52
C PRO A 425 -36.58 -2.25 -43.94
N PHE A 426 -35.56 -2.46 -44.77
CA PHE A 426 -35.72 -3.00 -46.13
C PHE A 426 -36.27 -4.43 -46.16
N ALA A 427 -36.10 -5.20 -45.08
CA ALA A 427 -36.57 -6.58 -44.98
C ALA A 427 -38.02 -6.66 -44.48
N ALA A 428 -38.64 -5.55 -44.07
CA ALA A 428 -39.95 -5.54 -43.42
C ALA A 428 -41.09 -6.17 -44.25
N GLY A 429 -40.98 -6.18 -45.59
CA GLY A 429 -41.96 -6.78 -46.50
C GLY A 429 -41.75 -8.26 -46.82
N TRP A 430 -40.77 -8.93 -46.22
CA TRP A 430 -40.45 -10.32 -46.58
C TRP A 430 -41.49 -11.32 -46.03
N PRO A 431 -41.90 -12.32 -46.82
CA PRO A 431 -42.88 -13.32 -46.39
C PRO A 431 -42.30 -14.25 -45.31
N SER A 432 -43.17 -14.75 -44.43
CA SER A 432 -42.83 -15.81 -43.47
C SER A 432 -42.50 -17.11 -44.22
N PRO A 433 -41.45 -17.87 -43.82
CA PRO A 433 -40.63 -17.72 -42.61
C PRO A 433 -39.34 -16.91 -42.82
N TRP A 434 -39.08 -16.41 -44.03
CA TRP A 434 -37.79 -15.83 -44.43
C TRP A 434 -37.39 -14.59 -43.63
N LEU A 435 -38.36 -13.74 -43.26
CA LEU A 435 -38.11 -12.58 -42.39
C LEU A 435 -37.60 -13.01 -41.00
N GLY A 436 -38.27 -13.98 -40.38
CA GLY A 436 -37.93 -14.48 -39.05
C GLY A 436 -36.58 -15.21 -39.05
N LEU A 437 -36.32 -16.02 -40.09
CA LEU A 437 -35.04 -16.70 -40.29
C LEU A 437 -33.89 -15.69 -40.47
N PHE A 438 -34.07 -14.69 -41.34
CA PHE A 438 -33.05 -13.67 -41.60
C PHE A 438 -32.73 -12.83 -40.36
N ARG A 439 -33.74 -12.28 -39.68
CA ARG A 439 -33.53 -11.49 -38.46
C ARG A 439 -33.03 -12.35 -37.29
N GLY A 440 -33.47 -13.60 -37.19
CA GLY A 440 -32.97 -14.55 -36.21
C GLY A 440 -31.49 -14.84 -36.40
N VAL A 441 -31.06 -15.14 -37.64
CA VAL A 441 -29.63 -15.34 -37.97
C VAL A 441 -28.82 -14.08 -37.71
N LEU A 442 -29.31 -12.89 -38.07
CA LEU A 442 -28.64 -11.62 -37.80
C LEU A 442 -28.52 -11.33 -36.30
N THR A 443 -29.54 -11.68 -35.50
CA THR A 443 -29.52 -11.54 -34.05
C THR A 443 -28.49 -12.49 -33.43
N VAL A 444 -28.47 -13.76 -33.84
CA VAL A 444 -27.49 -14.75 -33.38
C VAL A 444 -26.07 -14.35 -33.79
N ALA A 445 -25.91 -13.83 -35.01
CA ALA A 445 -24.63 -13.31 -35.51
C ALA A 445 -24.15 -12.08 -34.73
N ALA A 446 -25.04 -11.12 -34.49
CA ALA A 446 -24.73 -9.93 -33.68
C ALA A 446 -24.35 -10.34 -32.25
N PHE A 447 -25.05 -11.33 -31.68
CA PHE A 447 -24.72 -11.90 -30.38
C PHE A 447 -23.36 -12.59 -30.37
N GLY A 448 -23.04 -13.38 -31.41
CA GLY A 448 -21.73 -14.02 -31.56
C GLY A 448 -20.58 -13.02 -31.74
N LEU A 449 -20.78 -11.98 -32.56
CA LEU A 449 -19.81 -10.91 -32.77
C LEU A 449 -19.61 -10.09 -31.48
N ALA A 450 -20.70 -9.76 -30.78
CA ALA A 450 -20.61 -9.05 -29.51
C ALA A 450 -19.93 -9.91 -28.45
N MET A 451 -20.25 -11.21 -28.34
CA MET A 451 -19.56 -12.14 -27.45
C MET A 451 -18.07 -12.19 -27.76
N LEU A 452 -17.68 -12.28 -29.04
CA LEU A 452 -16.28 -12.29 -29.46
C LEU A 452 -15.57 -10.98 -29.10
N LEU A 453 -16.16 -9.83 -29.46
CA LEU A 453 -15.63 -8.50 -29.13
C LEU A 453 -15.54 -8.31 -27.61
N ALA A 454 -16.48 -8.88 -26.87
CA ALA A 454 -16.53 -8.76 -25.44
C ALA A 454 -15.47 -9.68 -24.79
N VAL A 455 -15.22 -10.90 -25.27
CA VAL A 455 -14.09 -11.74 -24.80
C VAL A 455 -12.75 -11.03 -25.03
N LEU A 456 -12.59 -10.39 -26.19
CA LEU A 456 -11.41 -9.60 -26.53
C LEU A 456 -11.28 -8.33 -25.68
N ALA A 457 -12.38 -7.63 -25.43
CA ALA A 457 -12.41 -6.48 -24.53
C ALA A 457 -12.17 -6.89 -23.08
N PHE A 458 -12.71 -8.02 -22.62
CA PHE A 458 -12.48 -8.59 -21.30
C PHE A 458 -11.00 -8.91 -21.10
N THR A 459 -10.36 -9.56 -22.07
CA THR A 459 -8.90 -9.83 -22.00
C THR A 459 -8.10 -8.53 -21.99
N ALA A 460 -8.44 -7.55 -22.83
CA ALA A 460 -7.75 -6.26 -22.83
C ALA A 460 -7.95 -5.48 -21.51
N VAL A 461 -9.17 -5.42 -20.99
CA VAL A 461 -9.49 -4.71 -19.74
C VAL A 461 -8.90 -5.43 -18.52
N THR A 462 -8.97 -6.76 -18.45
CA THR A 462 -8.30 -7.52 -17.39
C THR A 462 -6.79 -7.38 -17.44
N LEU A 463 -6.19 -7.29 -18.64
CA LEU A 463 -4.77 -6.98 -18.81
C LEU A 463 -4.43 -5.57 -18.31
N VAL A 464 -5.26 -4.57 -18.59
CA VAL A 464 -5.07 -3.19 -18.15
C VAL A 464 -5.26 -3.04 -16.64
N ILE A 465 -6.28 -3.67 -16.05
CA ILE A 465 -6.52 -3.52 -14.60
C ILE A 465 -5.63 -4.48 -13.78
N GLY A 466 -5.33 -5.67 -14.32
CA GLY A 466 -4.35 -6.60 -13.77
C GLY A 466 -2.91 -6.25 -14.10
N GLN A 467 -2.68 -5.15 -14.83
CA GLN A 467 -1.36 -4.70 -15.28
C GLN A 467 -0.28 -4.75 -14.20
N PRO A 468 -0.47 -4.22 -12.96
CA PRO A 468 0.57 -4.30 -11.94
C PRO A 468 0.91 -5.74 -11.52
N PHE A 469 -0.07 -6.65 -11.52
CA PHE A 469 0.16 -8.07 -11.19
C PHE A 469 0.88 -8.79 -12.33
N TYR A 470 0.42 -8.63 -13.58
CA TYR A 470 1.03 -9.25 -14.75
C TYR A 470 2.43 -8.70 -15.02
N GLU A 471 2.64 -7.42 -14.75
CA GLU A 471 3.95 -6.80 -14.78
C GLU A 471 4.89 -7.39 -13.73
N ALA A 472 4.44 -7.54 -12.48
CA ALA A 472 5.22 -8.18 -11.42
C ALA A 472 5.54 -9.67 -11.71
N LEU A 473 4.60 -10.40 -12.33
CA LEU A 473 4.81 -11.78 -12.77
C LEU A 473 5.83 -11.84 -13.91
N SER A 474 5.66 -10.98 -14.92
CA SER A 474 6.55 -10.89 -16.07
C SER A 474 7.97 -10.44 -15.68
N LEU A 475 8.11 -9.54 -14.70
CA LEU A 475 9.41 -9.16 -14.11
C LEU A 475 10.08 -10.35 -13.43
N ARG A 476 9.34 -11.14 -12.63
CA ARG A 476 9.87 -12.37 -12.01
C ARG A 476 10.36 -13.37 -13.06
N VAL A 477 9.60 -13.55 -14.14
CA VAL A 477 9.99 -14.43 -15.25
C VAL A 477 11.22 -13.89 -15.96
N ASP A 478 11.27 -12.59 -16.27
CA ASP A 478 12.43 -11.95 -16.90
C ASP A 478 13.70 -12.09 -16.04
N ARG A 479 13.61 -11.86 -14.71
CA ARG A 479 14.74 -12.07 -13.78
C ARG A 479 15.19 -13.53 -13.73
N SER A 480 14.25 -14.48 -13.70
CA SER A 480 14.58 -15.91 -13.66
C SER A 480 15.24 -16.43 -14.94
N ALA A 481 14.94 -15.79 -16.08
CA ALA A 481 15.46 -16.17 -17.38
C ALA A 481 16.70 -15.34 -17.80
N SER A 482 17.13 -14.37 -16.98
CA SER A 482 18.30 -13.54 -17.27
C SER A 482 19.54 -14.06 -16.55
N PRO A 483 20.69 -14.22 -17.24
CA PRO A 483 21.93 -14.73 -16.61
C PRO A 483 22.44 -13.87 -15.44
N ASP A 484 22.09 -12.59 -15.44
CA ASP A 484 22.46 -11.56 -14.47
C ASP A 484 21.35 -11.28 -13.42
N GLY A 485 20.22 -11.97 -13.51
CA GLY A 485 19.09 -11.81 -12.58
C GLY A 485 18.35 -10.47 -12.68
N THR A 486 18.63 -9.65 -13.70
CA THR A 486 17.99 -8.34 -13.91
C THR A 486 16.79 -8.45 -14.83
N ALA A 487 15.88 -7.46 -14.79
CA ALA A 487 14.76 -7.35 -15.72
C ALA A 487 14.67 -5.92 -16.27
N PRO A 488 14.29 -5.72 -17.55
CA PRO A 488 14.15 -4.38 -18.11
C PRO A 488 12.98 -3.64 -17.44
N GLU A 489 13.27 -2.42 -16.98
CA GLU A 489 12.29 -1.49 -16.38
C GLU A 489 12.02 -0.33 -17.33
N SER A 490 10.82 0.23 -17.24
CA SER A 490 10.39 1.35 -18.08
C SER A 490 10.76 2.69 -17.43
N GLU A 491 11.33 3.61 -18.21
CA GLU A 491 11.68 4.97 -17.75
C GLU A 491 10.48 5.95 -17.78
N ARG A 492 9.28 5.50 -18.18
CA ARG A 492 8.11 6.37 -18.40
C ARG A 492 7.26 6.47 -17.13
N SER A 493 6.55 7.59 -16.99
CA SER A 493 5.61 7.76 -15.87
C SER A 493 4.38 6.86 -16.05
N PHE A 494 3.85 6.33 -14.95
CA PHE A 494 2.69 5.43 -14.94
C PHE A 494 1.48 5.96 -15.75
N GLY A 495 1.20 7.27 -15.65
CA GLY A 495 0.10 7.89 -16.42
C GLY A 495 0.35 7.92 -17.93
N ALA A 496 1.60 8.14 -18.36
CA ALA A 496 1.97 8.11 -19.77
C ALA A 496 1.90 6.67 -20.33
N GLU A 497 2.31 5.68 -19.53
CA GLU A 497 2.22 4.27 -19.89
C GLU A 497 0.78 3.79 -20.03
N LEU A 498 -0.08 4.16 -19.06
CA LEU A 498 -1.50 3.84 -19.10
C LEU A 498 -2.16 4.44 -20.36
N TRP A 499 -1.85 5.70 -20.68
CA TRP A 499 -2.38 6.34 -21.89
C TRP A 499 -1.90 5.67 -23.18
N ILE A 500 -0.61 5.31 -23.25
CA ILE A 500 -0.05 4.60 -24.40
C ILE A 500 -0.71 3.23 -24.55
N SER A 501 -0.86 2.50 -23.46
CA SER A 501 -1.53 1.19 -23.40
C SER A 501 -2.96 1.30 -23.90
N VAL A 502 -3.77 2.20 -23.34
CA VAL A 502 -5.16 2.45 -23.76
C VAL A 502 -5.23 2.80 -25.25
N ARG A 503 -4.39 3.73 -25.72
CA ARG A 503 -4.37 4.15 -27.13
C ARG A 503 -4.03 2.99 -28.06
N ASP A 504 -3.05 2.18 -27.69
CA ASP A 504 -2.59 1.06 -28.50
C ASP A 504 -3.62 -0.08 -28.51
N SER A 505 -4.24 -0.41 -27.37
CA SER A 505 -5.35 -1.35 -27.27
C SER A 505 -6.57 -0.91 -28.09
N VAL A 506 -6.92 0.39 -28.09
CA VAL A 506 -8.00 0.92 -28.97
C VAL A 506 -7.66 0.73 -30.44
N ARG A 507 -6.42 1.01 -30.87
CA ARG A 507 -5.98 0.81 -32.26
C ARG A 507 -6.02 -0.66 -32.67
N ILE A 508 -5.71 -1.56 -31.76
CA ILE A 508 -5.79 -3.00 -31.98
C ILE A 508 -7.24 -3.44 -32.08
N LEU A 509 -8.09 -3.00 -31.15
CA LEU A 509 -9.52 -3.32 -31.14
C LEU A 509 -10.20 -2.90 -32.46
N VAL A 510 -9.90 -1.71 -32.97
CA VAL A 510 -10.41 -1.25 -34.27
C VAL A 510 -9.97 -2.20 -35.41
N ARG A 511 -8.71 -2.64 -35.41
CA ARG A 511 -8.21 -3.59 -36.44
C ARG A 511 -8.87 -4.95 -36.32
N VAL A 512 -9.08 -5.44 -35.11
CA VAL A 512 -9.77 -6.71 -34.87
C VAL A 512 -11.23 -6.62 -35.31
N ALA A 513 -11.91 -5.52 -35.01
CA ALA A 513 -13.29 -5.27 -35.46
C ALA A 513 -13.40 -5.25 -36.99
N LEU A 514 -12.47 -4.60 -37.70
CA LEU A 514 -12.44 -4.60 -39.16
C LEU A 514 -12.25 -6.01 -39.74
N TRP A 515 -11.33 -6.80 -39.18
CA TRP A 515 -11.17 -8.20 -39.56
C TRP A 515 -12.40 -9.04 -39.22
N GLY A 516 -13.04 -8.79 -38.08
CA GLY A 516 -14.28 -9.44 -37.67
C GLY A 516 -15.41 -9.19 -38.67
N ILE A 517 -15.61 -7.94 -39.10
CA ILE A 517 -16.61 -7.58 -40.13
C ILE A 517 -16.31 -8.29 -41.46
N LEU A 518 -15.04 -8.32 -41.88
CA LEU A 518 -14.63 -8.97 -43.12
C LEU A 518 -14.88 -10.49 -43.07
N LEU A 519 -14.40 -11.15 -42.01
CA LEU A 519 -14.57 -12.59 -41.83
C LEU A 519 -16.04 -12.95 -41.67
N PHE A 520 -16.82 -12.11 -40.99
CA PHE A 520 -18.27 -12.26 -40.89
C PHE A 520 -18.94 -12.25 -42.26
N ALA A 521 -18.64 -11.25 -43.10
CA ALA A 521 -19.17 -11.18 -44.45
C ALA A 521 -18.78 -12.41 -45.30
N LEU A 522 -17.52 -12.86 -45.19
CA LEU A 522 -17.03 -14.06 -45.87
C LEU A 522 -17.63 -15.37 -45.32
N GLY A 523 -18.12 -15.36 -44.09
CA GLY A 523 -18.82 -16.48 -43.46
C GLY A 523 -20.11 -16.89 -44.17
N PHE A 524 -20.71 -15.99 -44.96
CA PHE A 524 -21.90 -16.26 -45.77
C PHE A 524 -21.61 -16.96 -47.10
N VAL A 525 -20.33 -17.10 -47.49
CA VAL A 525 -19.96 -17.83 -48.70
C VAL A 525 -20.21 -19.33 -48.47
N PRO A 526 -21.08 -19.99 -49.24
CA PRO A 526 -21.38 -21.40 -49.03
C PRO A 526 -20.12 -22.27 -49.09
N VAL A 527 -20.05 -23.31 -48.25
CA VAL A 527 -18.92 -24.24 -48.12
C VAL A 527 -17.66 -23.60 -47.52
N VAL A 528 -17.15 -22.51 -48.09
CA VAL A 528 -15.93 -21.82 -47.63
C VAL A 528 -16.16 -21.11 -46.30
N GLY A 529 -17.30 -20.45 -46.14
CA GLY A 529 -17.69 -19.69 -44.95
C GLY A 529 -17.81 -20.53 -43.68
N GLN A 530 -18.16 -21.81 -43.82
CA GLN A 530 -18.35 -22.72 -42.68
C GLN A 530 -17.11 -23.57 -42.37
N THR A 531 -16.15 -23.66 -43.30
CA THR A 531 -14.96 -24.52 -43.16
C THR A 531 -13.67 -23.71 -42.97
N VAL A 532 -13.41 -22.74 -43.85
CA VAL A 532 -12.15 -21.99 -43.89
C VAL A 532 -12.17 -20.78 -42.96
N ILE A 533 -13.30 -20.06 -42.91
CA ILE A 533 -13.43 -18.81 -42.16
C ILE A 533 -13.28 -18.99 -40.64
N PRO A 534 -13.82 -20.04 -39.99
CA PRO A 534 -13.59 -20.25 -38.56
C PRO A 534 -12.10 -20.46 -38.22
N VAL A 535 -11.37 -21.19 -39.08
CA VAL A 535 -9.93 -21.41 -38.91
C VAL A 535 -9.15 -20.11 -39.10
N LEU A 536 -9.47 -19.32 -40.13
CA LEU A 536 -8.89 -18.00 -40.32
C LEU A 536 -9.21 -17.06 -39.15
N GLY A 537 -10.43 -17.13 -38.62
CA GLY A 537 -10.85 -16.40 -37.43
C GLY A 537 -10.01 -16.74 -36.20
N ALA A 538 -9.77 -18.02 -35.93
CA ALA A 538 -8.92 -18.47 -34.84
C ALA A 538 -7.45 -18.00 -35.00
N LEU A 539 -6.92 -18.02 -36.23
CA LEU A 539 -5.56 -17.54 -36.53
C LEU A 539 -5.42 -16.02 -36.39
N VAL A 540 -6.40 -15.25 -36.87
CA VAL A 540 -6.43 -13.79 -36.72
C VAL A 540 -6.56 -13.42 -35.24
N THR A 541 -7.48 -14.05 -34.53
CA THR A 541 -7.70 -13.83 -33.09
C THR A 541 -6.44 -14.21 -32.30
N GLY A 542 -5.83 -15.35 -32.61
CA GLY A 542 -4.60 -15.80 -31.98
C GLY A 542 -3.44 -14.83 -32.21
N PHE A 543 -3.28 -14.30 -33.43
CA PHE A 543 -2.23 -13.31 -33.70
C PHE A 543 -2.36 -12.05 -32.84
N PHE A 544 -3.57 -11.50 -32.74
CA PHE A 544 -3.82 -10.31 -31.93
C PHE A 544 -3.74 -10.59 -30.43
N LEU A 545 -4.14 -11.78 -29.98
CA LEU A 545 -3.97 -12.21 -28.60
C LEU A 545 -2.49 -12.32 -28.22
N THR A 546 -1.65 -12.90 -29.07
CA THR A 546 -0.19 -12.90 -28.87
C THR A 546 0.36 -11.49 -28.78
N HIS A 547 -0.12 -10.58 -29.65
CA HIS A 547 0.30 -9.20 -29.61
C HIS A 547 -0.03 -8.54 -28.27
N GLU A 548 -1.26 -8.67 -27.78
CA GLU A 548 -1.68 -8.11 -26.48
C GLU A 548 -0.87 -8.70 -25.31
N LEU A 549 -0.69 -10.03 -25.28
CA LEU A 549 0.05 -10.67 -24.19
C LEU A 549 1.55 -10.32 -24.18
N THR A 550 2.16 -10.13 -25.35
CA THR A 550 3.57 -9.72 -25.47
C THR A 550 3.76 -8.21 -25.27
N ALA A 551 2.69 -7.42 -25.32
CA ALA A 551 2.76 -5.97 -25.20
C ALA A 551 3.37 -5.53 -23.86
N VAL A 552 3.01 -6.19 -22.76
CA VAL A 552 3.53 -5.89 -21.41
C VAL A 552 5.06 -5.99 -21.39
N ALA A 553 5.62 -7.09 -21.89
CA ALA A 553 7.07 -7.31 -21.89
C ALA A 553 7.82 -6.41 -22.89
N LEU A 554 7.23 -6.13 -24.05
CA LEU A 554 7.84 -5.30 -25.10
C LEU A 554 7.73 -3.79 -24.82
N GLN A 555 6.68 -3.33 -24.13
CA GLN A 555 6.53 -1.94 -23.69
C GLN A 555 7.62 -1.52 -22.72
N ARG A 556 7.94 -2.36 -21.73
CA ARG A 556 9.05 -2.11 -20.80
C ARG A 556 10.40 -1.98 -21.48
N ARG A 557 10.56 -2.60 -22.65
CA ARG A 557 11.77 -2.53 -23.48
C ARG A 557 11.77 -1.35 -24.46
N GLY A 558 10.81 -0.42 -24.32
CA GLY A 558 10.70 0.77 -25.14
C GLY A 558 10.18 0.55 -26.57
N ILE A 559 9.70 -0.66 -26.90
CA ILE A 559 9.31 -1.00 -28.27
C ILE A 559 7.88 -0.51 -28.53
N ASP A 560 7.69 0.34 -29.53
CA ASP A 560 6.39 0.92 -29.87
C ASP A 560 5.50 -0.04 -30.69
N LEU A 561 4.18 0.22 -30.70
CA LEU A 561 3.17 -0.62 -31.37
C LEU A 561 3.53 -1.03 -32.81
N ARG A 562 4.09 -0.11 -33.61
CA ARG A 562 4.47 -0.40 -35.00
C ARG A 562 5.58 -1.45 -35.06
N GLU A 563 6.59 -1.33 -34.21
CA GLU A 563 7.73 -2.24 -34.18
C GLU A 563 7.34 -3.63 -33.66
N ARG A 564 6.48 -3.70 -32.62
CA ARG A 564 5.93 -4.99 -32.14
C ARG A 564 5.24 -5.76 -33.25
N LEU A 565 4.43 -5.08 -34.05
CA LEU A 565 3.74 -5.69 -35.18
C LEU A 565 4.70 -6.13 -36.28
N VAL A 566 5.80 -5.40 -36.51
CA VAL A 566 6.84 -5.80 -37.45
C VAL A 566 7.56 -7.06 -36.95
N LEU A 567 7.94 -7.10 -35.68
CA LEU A 567 8.59 -8.26 -35.04
C LEU A 567 7.71 -9.53 -35.12
N LEU A 568 6.43 -9.40 -34.75
CA LEU A 568 5.48 -10.52 -34.81
C LEU A 568 5.18 -10.96 -36.26
N ARG A 569 5.15 -10.03 -37.22
CA ARG A 569 4.97 -10.35 -38.64
C ARG A 569 6.23 -10.98 -39.26
N ALA A 570 7.42 -10.68 -38.77
CA ALA A 570 8.64 -11.34 -39.20
C ALA A 570 8.68 -12.80 -38.73
N ARG A 571 8.01 -13.13 -37.61
CA ARG A 571 7.96 -14.49 -37.03
C ARG A 571 6.53 -15.01 -36.84
N LYS A 572 5.73 -14.99 -37.92
CA LYS A 572 4.30 -15.41 -37.88
C LYS A 572 4.08 -16.82 -37.31
N GLY A 573 5.01 -17.75 -37.56
CA GLY A 573 4.92 -19.11 -37.05
C GLY A 573 4.91 -19.17 -35.52
N LEU A 574 5.76 -18.38 -34.84
CA LEU A 574 5.76 -18.26 -33.38
C LEU A 574 4.49 -17.55 -32.89
N ALA A 575 4.08 -16.48 -33.58
CA ALA A 575 2.91 -15.71 -33.17
C ALA A 575 1.61 -16.54 -33.22
N TRP A 576 1.43 -17.35 -34.27
CA TRP A 576 0.28 -18.24 -34.40
C TRP A 576 0.41 -19.50 -33.54
N GLY A 577 1.61 -20.07 -33.42
CA GLY A 577 1.86 -21.24 -32.58
C GLY A 577 1.57 -20.99 -31.10
N PHE A 578 1.85 -19.78 -30.62
CA PHE A 578 1.50 -19.35 -29.27
C PHE A 578 0.02 -18.96 -29.16
N GLY A 579 -0.46 -18.09 -30.05
CA GLY A 579 -1.74 -17.41 -29.87
C GLY A 579 -2.98 -18.21 -30.27
N ALA A 580 -2.90 -19.10 -31.26
CA ALA A 580 -4.07 -19.84 -31.75
C ALA A 580 -4.58 -20.91 -30.76
N PRO A 581 -3.71 -21.69 -30.07
CA PRO A 581 -4.17 -22.57 -28.99
C PRO A 581 -4.79 -21.79 -27.83
N LEU A 582 -4.18 -20.66 -27.47
CA LEU A 582 -4.67 -19.76 -26.41
C LEU A 582 -6.04 -19.17 -26.76
N SER A 583 -6.24 -18.72 -27.99
CA SER A 583 -7.53 -18.17 -28.42
C SER A 583 -8.63 -19.21 -28.38
N LEU A 584 -8.36 -20.45 -28.79
CA LEU A 584 -9.30 -21.57 -28.69
C LEU A 584 -9.61 -21.94 -27.23
N ALA A 585 -8.59 -22.00 -26.37
CA ALA A 585 -8.78 -22.26 -24.94
C ALA A 585 -9.63 -21.19 -24.27
N PHE A 586 -9.46 -19.92 -24.66
CA PHE A 586 -10.18 -18.78 -24.10
C PHE A 586 -11.64 -18.70 -24.56
N LEU A 587 -12.05 -19.46 -25.58
CA LEU A 587 -13.47 -19.61 -25.91
C LEU A 587 -14.25 -20.39 -24.85
N VAL A 588 -13.57 -21.19 -24.03
CA VAL A 588 -14.19 -21.90 -22.91
C VAL A 588 -14.32 -20.92 -21.73
N PRO A 589 -15.54 -20.67 -21.22
CA PRO A 589 -15.74 -19.80 -20.07
C PRO A 589 -14.88 -20.22 -18.86
N PHE A 590 -14.39 -19.23 -18.10
CA PHE A 590 -13.52 -19.39 -16.92
C PHE A 590 -12.12 -19.97 -17.16
N VAL A 591 -11.88 -20.72 -18.24
CA VAL A 591 -10.56 -21.28 -18.58
C VAL A 591 -9.53 -20.17 -18.80
N ALA A 592 -9.94 -19.05 -19.40
CA ALA A 592 -9.07 -17.89 -19.57
C ALA A 592 -8.51 -17.36 -18.25
N VAL A 593 -9.31 -17.32 -17.18
CA VAL A 593 -8.89 -16.81 -15.86
C VAL A 593 -7.75 -17.65 -15.28
N PHE A 594 -7.84 -18.98 -15.41
CA PHE A 594 -6.82 -19.90 -14.90
C PHE A 594 -5.56 -19.93 -15.76
N LEU A 595 -5.69 -19.84 -17.09
CA LEU A 595 -4.55 -19.89 -18.02
C LEU A 595 -3.79 -18.57 -18.12
N MET A 596 -4.40 -17.43 -17.75
CA MET A 596 -3.82 -16.11 -17.95
C MET A 596 -2.43 -15.90 -17.32
N PRO A 597 -2.16 -16.31 -16.06
CA PRO A 597 -0.81 -16.19 -15.50
C PRO A 597 0.25 -16.95 -16.30
N GLY A 598 -0.07 -18.18 -16.73
CA GLY A 598 0.80 -18.98 -17.59
C GLY A 598 0.99 -18.39 -18.98
N ALA A 599 -0.07 -17.82 -19.56
CA ALA A 599 -0.03 -17.12 -20.83
C ALA A 599 0.89 -15.89 -20.77
N VAL A 600 0.82 -15.10 -19.70
CA VAL A 600 1.70 -13.93 -19.50
C VAL A 600 3.16 -14.34 -19.31
N ALA A 601 3.42 -15.41 -18.55
CA ALA A 601 4.77 -15.96 -18.39
C ALA A 601 5.34 -16.43 -19.74
N GLY A 602 4.57 -17.20 -20.50
CA GLY A 602 4.95 -17.67 -21.85
C GLY A 602 5.16 -16.52 -22.84
N ALA A 603 4.29 -15.50 -22.82
CA ALA A 603 4.44 -14.32 -23.66
C ALA A 603 5.69 -13.50 -23.32
N THR A 604 6.10 -13.47 -22.06
CA THR A 604 7.34 -12.82 -21.63
C THR A 604 8.56 -13.53 -22.22
N LEU A 605 8.58 -14.87 -22.20
CA LEU A 605 9.64 -15.66 -22.83
C LEU A 605 9.65 -15.48 -24.36
N LEU A 606 8.47 -15.50 -24.98
CA LEU A 606 8.33 -15.23 -26.41
C LEU A 606 8.86 -13.84 -26.79
N ALA A 607 8.58 -12.81 -25.98
CA ALA A 607 9.10 -11.46 -26.20
C ALA A 607 10.64 -11.42 -26.18
N ARG A 608 11.30 -12.20 -25.33
CA ARG A 608 12.77 -12.35 -25.32
C ARG A 608 13.27 -13.01 -26.60
N GLU A 609 12.63 -14.10 -27.02
CA GLU A 609 13.01 -14.84 -28.22
C GLU A 609 12.87 -13.99 -29.49
N LEU A 610 11.81 -13.17 -29.58
CA LEU A 610 11.60 -12.23 -30.69
C LEU A 610 12.73 -11.22 -30.86
N LEU A 611 13.43 -10.87 -29.78
CA LEU A 611 14.51 -9.87 -29.76
C LEU A 611 15.91 -10.47 -29.95
N CYS A 612 16.05 -11.79 -29.83
CA CYS A 612 17.34 -12.45 -30.03
C CYS A 612 17.64 -12.60 -31.55
N PRO A 613 18.80 -12.15 -32.05
CA PRO A 613 19.22 -12.38 -33.44
C PRO A 613 19.40 -13.88 -33.72
N ARG A 614 19.09 -14.33 -34.95
CA ARG A 614 19.40 -15.71 -35.38
C ARG A 614 20.91 -15.94 -35.26
N SER A 615 21.33 -16.85 -34.39
CA SER A 615 22.57 -17.58 -34.63
C SER A 615 22.32 -18.49 -35.84
N HIS A 616 22.92 -18.17 -36.99
CA HIS A 616 22.96 -19.10 -38.12
C HIS A 616 23.70 -20.37 -37.69
N SER A 617 22.96 -21.39 -37.30
CA SER A 617 23.39 -22.78 -37.38
C SER A 617 22.93 -23.31 -38.74
N ASP A 618 23.58 -22.86 -39.81
CA ASP A 618 23.63 -23.65 -41.03
C ASP A 618 24.95 -24.41 -40.99
N GLY A 619 24.84 -25.73 -40.84
CA GLY A 619 25.96 -26.63 -40.76
C GLY A 619 26.80 -26.57 -42.03
N VAL A 620 28.09 -26.32 -41.84
CA VAL A 620 29.13 -26.81 -42.74
C VAL A 620 29.88 -27.89 -41.98
N HIS A 621 29.57 -29.14 -42.32
CA HIS A 621 30.51 -30.23 -42.19
C HIS A 621 31.73 -29.89 -43.05
N GLU A 622 32.88 -29.64 -42.42
CA GLU A 622 34.16 -29.71 -43.11
C GLU A 622 35.02 -30.81 -42.45
N PHE A 623 35.31 -31.81 -43.28
CA PHE A 623 36.27 -32.88 -43.08
C PHE A 623 37.70 -32.37 -43.39
N GLY A 624 38.69 -32.83 -42.62
CA GLY A 624 40.13 -32.83 -42.95
C GLY A 624 40.84 -31.50 -42.73
N HIS A 625 42.06 -31.42 -42.20
CA HIS A 625 43.13 -32.40 -41.99
C HIS A 625 43.94 -32.02 -40.76
#